data_AF-A0AAN4ZRV8-F1
#
_entry.id   AF-A0AAN4ZRV8-F1
#
_cell.length_a   1.000
_cell.length_b   1.000
_cell.length_c   1.000
_cell.angle_alpha   90.00
_cell.angle_beta   90.00
_cell.angle_gamma   90.00
#
_symmetry.space_group_name_H-M   'P 1'
#
loop_
_entity.id
_entity.type
_entity.pdbx_description
1 polymer ?
#
loop_
_entity_poly.entity_id
_entity_poly.type
_entity_poly.pdbx_seq_one_letter_code
_entity_poly.pdbx_strand_id
1 'polypeptide(L)'
;ASTDEIWQDLETGLQHFFKKEPMPAQRSMQLYCYVYDYCTAVSVHAGLPQQQQCNLITGANLQNESDFVGSELYYKLSTLIKNHVQKIFEECIRRPGEDQLRYFTTQWNQFKFSSKTVDGLCAYLNRQWIKRELENGNNTIYVIYTLALVTWKQVFREHMETKIVQGVLDLIEQERSNHHFLPHQNRR
;
A
#
# COMPACT_ATOMS: atom_id res chain seq x y z
N ALA A 1 -1.21 -26.21 3.72
CA ALA A 1 -1.56 -25.10 2.82
C ALA A 1 -0.28 -24.66 2.13
N SER A 2 -0.30 -24.47 0.81
CA SER A 2 0.83 -23.88 0.09
C SER A 2 1.01 -22.42 0.54
N THR A 3 2.22 -21.87 0.49
CA THR A 3 2.50 -20.45 0.79
C THR A 3 1.61 -19.50 -0.03
N ASP A 4 1.23 -19.91 -1.24
CA ASP A 4 0.32 -19.16 -2.11
C ASP A 4 -1.12 -19.08 -1.59
N GLU A 5 -1.64 -20.15 -0.96
CA GLU A 5 -2.99 -20.15 -0.38
C GLU A 5 -3.06 -19.22 0.84
N ILE A 6 -2.02 -19.23 1.66
CA ILE A 6 -1.88 -18.34 2.82
C ILE A 6 -1.78 -16.88 2.35
N TRP A 7 -1.01 -16.63 1.29
CA TRP A 7 -0.93 -15.30 0.69
C TRP A 7 -2.29 -14.82 0.15
N GLN A 8 -3.04 -15.65 -0.57
CA GLN A 8 -4.34 -15.25 -1.10
C GLN A 8 -5.34 -14.86 0.00
N ASP A 9 -5.37 -15.62 1.10
CA ASP A 9 -6.25 -15.28 2.22
C ASP A 9 -5.77 -14.04 2.98
N LEU A 10 -4.45 -13.87 3.14
CA LEU A 10 -3.83 -12.68 3.70
C LEU A 10 -4.13 -11.44 2.85
N GLU A 11 -3.95 -11.52 1.53
CA GLU A 11 -4.25 -10.46 0.57
C GLU A 11 -5.72 -10.04 0.68
N THR A 12 -6.64 -11.00 0.69
CA THR A 12 -8.07 -10.72 0.84
C THR A 12 -8.37 -10.01 2.17
N GLY A 13 -7.76 -10.47 3.27
CA GLY A 13 -7.88 -9.82 4.58
C GLY A 13 -7.33 -8.39 4.60
N LEU A 14 -6.17 -8.17 3.99
CA LEU A 14 -5.56 -6.84 3.89
C LEU A 14 -6.41 -5.90 3.03
N GLN A 15 -7.01 -6.39 1.95
CA GLN A 15 -7.93 -5.61 1.13
C GLN A 15 -9.18 -5.18 1.92
N HIS A 16 -9.72 -6.04 2.80
CA HIS A 16 -10.82 -5.64 3.70
C HIS A 16 -10.42 -4.52 4.67
N PHE A 17 -9.19 -4.55 5.20
CA PHE A 17 -8.67 -3.45 6.02
C PHE A 17 -8.59 -2.14 5.26
N PHE A 18 -8.09 -2.17 4.03
CA PHE A 18 -8.02 -0.98 3.19
C PHE A 18 -9.40 -0.44 2.79
N LYS A 19 -10.41 -1.31 2.66
CA LYS A 19 -11.82 -0.92 2.45
C LYS A 19 -12.55 -0.45 3.72
N LYS A 20 -11.92 -0.55 4.89
CA LYS A 20 -12.50 -0.22 6.21
C LYS A 20 -13.76 -1.05 6.54
N GLU A 21 -13.82 -2.28 6.03
CA GLU A 21 -14.89 -3.20 6.40
C GLU A 21 -14.71 -3.62 7.88
N PRO A 22 -15.78 -3.64 8.68
CA PRO A 22 -15.69 -4.03 10.09
C PRO A 22 -15.18 -5.47 10.19
N MET A 23 -14.02 -5.63 10.80
CA MET A 23 -13.38 -6.94 10.94
C MET A 23 -13.32 -7.34 12.42
N PRO A 24 -13.73 -8.57 12.78
CA PRO A 24 -13.59 -9.05 14.14
C PRO A 24 -12.13 -9.19 14.54
N ALA A 25 -11.83 -8.96 15.83
CA ALA A 25 -10.48 -9.07 16.39
C ALA A 25 -9.84 -10.44 16.12
N GLN A 26 -10.63 -11.51 16.11
CA GLN A 26 -10.17 -12.86 15.78
C GLN A 26 -9.58 -12.95 14.38
N ARG A 27 -10.19 -12.29 13.39
CA ARG A 27 -9.67 -12.28 12.02
C ARG A 27 -8.42 -11.41 11.89
N SER A 28 -8.35 -10.31 12.62
CA SER A 28 -7.13 -9.49 12.72
C SER A 28 -5.96 -10.31 13.28
N MET A 29 -6.22 -11.09 14.34
CA MET A 29 -5.22 -11.98 14.94
C MET A 29 -4.79 -13.10 13.99
N GLN A 30 -5.72 -13.70 13.25
CA GLN A 30 -5.40 -14.72 12.24
C GLN A 30 -4.47 -14.17 11.15
N LEU A 31 -4.72 -12.96 10.65
CA LEU A 31 -3.87 -12.33 9.64
C LEU A 31 -2.48 -12.02 10.17
N TYR A 32 -2.36 -11.61 11.43
CA TYR A 32 -1.07 -11.48 12.10
C TYR A 32 -0.34 -12.83 12.19
N CYS A 33 -1.04 -13.90 12.57
CA CYS A 33 -0.46 -15.25 12.59
C CYS A 33 -0.02 -15.69 11.19
N TYR A 34 -0.77 -15.38 10.12
CA TYR A 34 -0.35 -15.70 8.76
C TYR A 34 0.90 -14.95 8.33
N VAL A 35 1.05 -13.67 8.70
CA VAL A 35 2.31 -12.95 8.45
C VAL A 35 3.47 -13.62 9.19
N TYR A 36 3.25 -14.01 10.46
CA TYR A 36 4.26 -14.71 11.25
C TYR A 36 4.63 -16.07 10.64
N ASP A 37 3.63 -16.89 10.32
CA ASP A 37 3.78 -18.21 9.71
C ASP A 37 4.47 -18.07 8.35
N TYR A 38 4.11 -17.08 7.53
CA TYR A 38 4.78 -16.83 6.25
C TYR A 38 6.26 -16.48 6.46
N CYS A 39 6.57 -15.58 7.40
CA CYS A 39 7.96 -15.21 7.72
C CYS A 39 8.77 -16.35 8.36
N THR A 40 8.12 -17.38 8.90
CA THR A 40 8.75 -18.49 9.62
C THR A 40 8.58 -19.87 8.96
N ALA A 41 7.82 -19.97 7.87
CA ALA A 41 7.44 -21.21 7.17
C ALA A 41 8.65 -22.04 6.72
N VAL A 42 9.80 -21.40 6.52
CA VAL A 42 11.09 -22.04 6.26
C VAL A 42 11.47 -23.05 7.36
N SER A 43 11.02 -22.85 8.60
CA SER A 43 11.29 -23.73 9.74
C SER A 43 10.57 -25.09 9.64
N VAL A 44 9.54 -25.22 8.80
CA VAL A 44 8.67 -26.42 8.73
C VAL A 44 9.21 -27.47 7.76
N HIS A 45 9.98 -27.08 6.73
CA HIS A 45 10.64 -28.05 5.85
C HIS A 45 11.79 -28.81 6.54
N ALA A 46 12.20 -28.42 7.75
CA ALA A 46 13.15 -29.13 8.59
C ALA A 46 12.52 -30.20 9.51
N GLY A 47 11.24 -30.54 9.35
CA GLY A 47 10.67 -31.79 9.90
C GLY A 47 10.27 -31.78 11.38
N LEU A 48 9.66 -30.70 11.89
CA LEU A 48 9.08 -30.69 13.24
C LEU A 48 7.54 -30.53 13.20
N PRO A 49 6.77 -31.37 13.93
CA PRO A 49 5.32 -31.38 13.85
C PRO A 49 4.67 -30.11 14.42
N GLN A 50 3.65 -29.68 13.69
CA GLN A 50 2.88 -28.46 13.84
C GLN A 50 1.88 -28.56 14.99
N GLN A 51 2.32 -28.29 16.23
CA GLN A 51 1.39 -27.94 17.31
C GLN A 51 2.00 -26.89 18.24
N GLN A 52 1.39 -25.71 18.21
CA GLN A 52 1.42 -24.70 19.26
C GLN A 52 2.80 -24.36 19.82
N GLN A 53 3.43 -23.32 19.29
CA GLN A 53 4.24 -22.43 20.12
C GLN A 53 4.63 -21.13 19.41
N CYS A 54 4.12 -20.02 19.95
CA CYS A 54 4.82 -18.75 19.94
C CYS A 54 6.09 -18.93 20.78
N ASN A 55 7.19 -19.43 20.20
CA ASN A 55 8.50 -19.35 20.84
C ASN A 55 9.62 -19.22 19.79
N LEU A 56 10.50 -18.27 20.08
CA LEU A 56 11.64 -17.83 19.29
C LEU A 56 12.66 -18.96 19.13
N ILE A 57 13.05 -19.30 17.91
CA ILE A 57 14.25 -20.10 17.64
C ILE A 57 15.07 -19.43 16.55
N THR A 58 16.26 -18.97 16.92
CA THR A 58 17.31 -18.38 16.09
C THR A 58 18.31 -19.47 15.68
N GLY A 59 18.54 -19.66 14.37
CA GLY A 59 19.57 -20.57 13.84
C GLY A 59 20.17 -20.04 12.53
N ALA A 60 21.50 -20.07 12.40
CA ALA A 60 22.25 -19.36 11.36
C ALA A 60 22.05 -19.86 9.91
N ASN A 61 21.57 -21.09 9.69
CA ASN A 61 21.20 -21.59 8.35
C ASN A 61 19.83 -21.10 7.87
N LEU A 62 19.00 -20.54 8.77
CA LEU A 62 17.71 -19.95 8.42
C LEU A 62 17.86 -18.58 7.73
N GLN A 63 19.05 -17.97 7.78
CA GLN A 63 19.25 -16.58 7.35
C GLN A 63 18.93 -16.39 5.87
N ASN A 64 19.62 -17.09 4.98
CA ASN A 64 19.47 -16.91 3.52
C ASN A 64 18.05 -17.21 3.01
N GLU A 65 17.38 -18.22 3.56
CA GLU A 65 16.02 -18.59 3.15
C GLU A 65 14.97 -17.69 3.81
N SER A 66 15.16 -17.26 5.06
CA SER A 66 14.28 -16.27 5.70
C SER A 66 14.36 -14.89 5.04
N ASP A 67 15.54 -14.55 4.50
CA ASP A 67 15.74 -13.32 3.75
C ASP A 67 14.99 -13.37 2.41
N PHE A 68 14.99 -14.52 1.73
CA PHE A 68 14.21 -14.73 0.51
C PHE A 68 12.71 -14.59 0.77
N VAL A 69 12.17 -15.29 1.77
CA VAL A 69 10.72 -15.28 2.06
C VAL A 69 10.26 -13.92 2.59
N GLY A 70 11.07 -13.25 3.41
CA GLY A 70 10.80 -11.88 3.87
C GLY A 70 10.75 -10.89 2.70
N SER A 71 11.69 -11.01 1.76
CA SER A 71 11.72 -10.17 0.56
C SER A 71 10.50 -10.40 -0.33
N GLU A 72 10.11 -11.67 -0.55
CA GLU A 72 8.95 -12.01 -1.35
C GLU A 72 7.67 -11.42 -0.74
N LEU A 73 7.47 -11.61 0.56
CA LEU A 73 6.32 -11.05 1.27
C LEU A 73 6.29 -9.52 1.17
N TYR A 74 7.43 -8.86 1.32
CA TYR A 74 7.55 -7.42 1.18
C TYR A 74 7.16 -6.94 -0.22
N TYR A 75 7.64 -7.59 -1.28
CA TYR A 75 7.30 -7.25 -2.66
C TYR A 75 5.82 -7.50 -2.98
N LYS A 76 5.25 -8.60 -2.47
CA LYS A 76 3.81 -8.89 -2.60
C LYS A 76 2.96 -7.82 -1.90
N LEU A 77 3.33 -7.42 -0.67
CA LEU A 77 2.69 -6.32 0.06
C LEU A 77 2.81 -4.98 -0.66
N SER A 78 3.99 -4.65 -1.17
CA SER A 78 4.23 -3.42 -1.93
C SER A 78 3.35 -3.36 -3.18
N THR A 79 3.23 -4.47 -3.90
CA THR A 79 2.36 -4.60 -5.08
C THR A 79 0.89 -4.44 -4.71
N LEU A 80 0.43 -5.07 -3.62
CA LEU A 80 -0.94 -4.95 -3.12
C LEU A 80 -1.29 -3.50 -2.79
N ILE A 81 -0.41 -2.81 -2.05
CA ILE A 81 -0.58 -1.40 -1.68
C ILE A 81 -0.64 -0.53 -2.93
N LYS A 82 0.30 -0.71 -3.87
CA LYS A 82 0.35 0.04 -5.12
C LYS A 82 -0.94 -0.12 -5.93
N ASN A 83 -1.40 -1.36 -6.12
CA ASN A 83 -2.63 -1.67 -6.84
C ASN A 83 -3.86 -1.04 -6.17
N HIS A 84 -3.90 -1.03 -4.83
CA HIS A 84 -5.00 -0.40 -4.09
C HIS A 84 -5.01 1.12 -4.28
N VAL A 85 -3.85 1.78 -4.18
CA VAL A 85 -3.73 3.23 -4.41
C VAL A 85 -4.07 3.59 -5.85
N GLN A 86 -3.66 2.79 -6.84
CA GLN A 86 -4.02 2.99 -8.25
C GLN A 86 -5.53 2.95 -8.47
N LYS A 87 -6.23 1.98 -7.86
CA LYS A 87 -7.71 1.92 -7.90
C LYS A 87 -8.35 3.18 -7.30
N ILE A 88 -7.85 3.65 -6.15
CA ILE A 88 -8.33 4.91 -5.56
C ILE A 88 -8.10 6.08 -6.52
N PHE A 89 -6.94 6.14 -7.16
CA PHE A 89 -6.62 7.19 -8.11
C PHE A 89 -7.57 7.18 -9.32
N GLU A 90 -7.81 6.02 -9.92
CA GLU A 90 -8.74 5.84 -11.05
C GLU A 90 -10.17 6.27 -10.71
N GLU A 91 -10.66 5.90 -9.52
CA GLU A 91 -11.97 6.34 -9.02
C GLU A 91 -12.01 7.84 -8.72
N CYS A 92 -10.89 8.41 -8.29
CA CYS A 92 -10.77 9.85 -8.03
C CYS A 92 -10.88 10.65 -9.33
N ILE A 93 -10.12 10.28 -10.38
CA ILE A 93 -10.13 11.01 -11.65
C ILE A 93 -11.43 10.88 -12.44
N ARG A 94 -12.25 9.86 -12.17
CA ARG A 94 -13.56 9.70 -12.81
C ARG A 94 -14.59 10.69 -12.27
N ARG A 95 -14.32 11.30 -11.12
CA ARG A 95 -15.22 12.27 -10.47
C ARG A 95 -14.87 13.68 -10.92
N PRO A 96 -15.84 14.50 -11.36
CA PRO A 96 -15.59 15.88 -11.75
C PRO A 96 -15.66 16.85 -10.55
N GLY A 97 -14.92 17.95 -10.62
CA GLY A 97 -15.08 19.12 -9.75
C GLY A 97 -14.84 18.87 -8.26
N GLU A 98 -15.70 19.42 -7.41
CA GLU A 98 -15.57 19.36 -5.94
C GLU A 98 -15.65 17.91 -5.40
N ASP A 99 -16.39 17.03 -6.08
CA ASP A 99 -16.52 15.63 -5.70
C ASP A 99 -15.20 14.88 -5.79
N GLN A 100 -14.30 15.29 -6.69
CA GLN A 100 -12.95 14.76 -6.80
C GLN A 100 -12.14 15.04 -5.53
N LEU A 101 -12.14 16.31 -5.08
CA LEU A 101 -11.39 16.75 -3.89
C LEU A 101 -11.93 16.13 -2.60
N ARG A 102 -13.27 16.04 -2.49
CA ARG A 102 -13.93 15.38 -1.35
C ARG A 102 -13.61 13.90 -1.30
N TYR A 103 -13.66 13.20 -2.44
CA TYR A 103 -13.28 11.80 -2.53
C TYR A 103 -11.80 11.60 -2.18
N PHE A 104 -10.89 12.38 -2.75
CA PHE A 104 -9.46 12.33 -2.45
C PHE A 104 -9.17 12.46 -0.95
N THR A 105 -9.72 13.50 -0.31
CA THR A 105 -9.50 13.76 1.12
C THR A 105 -10.03 12.64 1.99
N THR A 106 -11.20 12.10 1.63
CA THR A 106 -11.82 10.98 2.33
C THR A 106 -10.98 9.72 2.22
N GLN A 107 -10.59 9.35 0.98
CA GLN A 107 -9.78 8.17 0.72
C GLN A 107 -8.38 8.27 1.33
N TRP A 108 -7.75 9.45 1.31
CA TRP A 108 -6.45 9.66 1.95
C TRP A 108 -6.50 9.41 3.45
N ASN A 109 -7.52 9.95 4.13
CA ASN A 109 -7.67 9.75 5.57
C ASN A 109 -7.97 8.29 5.92
N GLN A 110 -8.81 7.62 5.12
CA GLN A 110 -9.10 6.20 5.28
C GLN A 110 -7.84 5.35 5.06
N PHE A 111 -7.14 5.57 3.96
CA PHE A 111 -5.92 4.86 3.61
C PHE A 111 -4.83 5.02 4.69
N LYS A 112 -4.59 6.23 5.19
CA LYS A 112 -3.66 6.47 6.31
C LYS A 112 -4.02 5.67 7.55
N PHE A 113 -5.30 5.61 7.89
CA PHE A 113 -5.78 4.88 9.06
C PHE A 113 -5.55 3.37 8.87
N SER A 114 -6.03 2.82 7.76
CA SER A 114 -5.87 1.39 7.44
C SER A 114 -4.40 0.99 7.34
N SER A 115 -3.54 1.85 6.80
CA SER A 115 -2.10 1.61 6.70
C SER A 115 -1.43 1.44 8.07
N LYS A 116 -1.90 2.12 9.13
CA LYS A 116 -1.39 1.90 10.49
C LYS A 116 -1.76 0.52 11.03
N THR A 117 -2.98 0.07 10.74
CA THR A 117 -3.44 -1.26 11.16
C THR A 117 -2.67 -2.34 10.42
N VAL A 118 -2.48 -2.19 9.11
CA VAL A 118 -1.67 -3.11 8.28
C VAL A 118 -0.22 -3.14 8.76
N ASP A 119 0.37 -1.99 9.11
CA ASP A 119 1.71 -1.94 9.70
C ASP A 119 1.80 -2.73 11.02
N GLY A 120 0.76 -2.68 11.85
CA GLY A 120 0.64 -3.51 13.06
C GLY A 120 0.55 -5.01 12.77
N LEU A 121 -0.20 -5.42 11.75
CA LEU A 121 -0.26 -6.82 11.30
C LEU A 121 1.09 -7.29 10.77
N CYS A 122 1.82 -6.41 10.10
CA CYS A 122 3.16 -6.66 9.56
C CYS A 122 4.28 -6.37 10.56
N ALA A 123 3.98 -6.20 11.85
CA ALA A 123 4.98 -5.83 12.86
C ALA A 123 6.14 -6.83 12.98
N TYR A 124 5.88 -8.11 12.73
CA TYR A 124 6.93 -9.13 12.72
C TYR A 124 7.91 -8.93 11.55
N LEU A 125 7.39 -8.75 10.32
CA LEU A 125 8.19 -8.43 9.13
C LEU A 125 8.99 -7.14 9.32
N ASN A 126 8.37 -6.10 9.89
CA ASN A 126 9.01 -4.83 10.23
C ASN A 126 10.24 -5.03 11.15
N ARG A 127 10.09 -5.85 12.20
CA ARG A 127 11.13 -6.04 13.22
C ARG A 127 12.25 -6.99 12.79
N GLN A 128 11.91 -8.05 12.06
CA GLN A 128 12.86 -9.12 11.75
C GLN A 128 13.56 -8.91 10.43
N TRP A 129 12.83 -8.60 9.36
CA TRP A 129 13.40 -8.52 8.02
C TRP A 129 13.73 -7.08 7.64
N ILE A 130 12.76 -6.16 7.71
CA ILE A 130 12.96 -4.76 7.28
C ILE A 130 14.05 -4.07 8.09
N LYS A 131 14.06 -4.27 9.42
CA LYS A 131 15.10 -3.68 10.28
C LYS A 131 16.52 -4.14 9.86
N ARG A 132 16.69 -5.42 9.53
CA ARG A 132 17.98 -5.96 9.08
C ARG A 132 18.39 -5.39 7.73
N GLU A 133 17.46 -5.32 6.78
CA GLU A 133 17.73 -4.75 5.47
C GLU A 133 18.13 -3.27 5.53
N LEU A 134 17.52 -2.50 6.43
CA LEU A 134 17.92 -1.12 6.70
C LEU A 134 19.32 -1.04 7.32
N GLU A 135 19.67 -1.95 8.24
CA GLU A 135 21.01 -2.05 8.83
C GLU A 135 22.07 -2.47 7.80
N ASN A 136 21.70 -3.27 6.80
CA ASN A 136 22.52 -3.65 5.66
C ASN A 136 22.73 -2.51 4.64
N GLY A 137 22.11 -1.34 4.86
CA GLY A 137 22.26 -0.16 4.01
C GLY A 137 21.33 -0.12 2.79
N ASN A 138 20.30 -0.96 2.75
CA ASN A 138 19.35 -0.97 1.64
C ASN A 138 18.32 0.18 1.75
N ASN A 139 18.67 1.32 1.16
CA ASN A 139 17.83 2.53 1.18
C ASN A 139 16.56 2.44 0.32
N THR A 140 16.33 1.32 -0.38
CA THR A 140 15.13 1.12 -1.21
C THR A 140 13.96 0.53 -0.41
N ILE A 141 14.23 0.03 0.79
CA ILE A 141 13.24 -0.62 1.65
C ILE A 141 12.76 0.39 2.70
N TYR A 142 11.44 0.35 2.93
CA TYR A 142 10.76 1.15 3.93
C TYR A 142 9.92 0.27 4.84
N VAL A 143 9.82 0.64 6.12
CA VAL A 143 8.80 0.11 7.05
C VAL A 143 7.42 0.22 6.40
N ILE A 144 6.54 -0.76 6.62
CA ILE A 144 5.28 -0.90 5.88
C ILE A 144 4.42 0.36 5.91
N TYR A 145 4.29 1.04 7.06
CA TYR A 145 3.58 2.32 7.12
C TYR A 145 4.21 3.38 6.19
N THR A 146 5.53 3.53 6.21
CA THR A 146 6.25 4.48 5.35
C THR A 146 6.13 4.10 3.88
N LEU A 147 6.24 2.81 3.55
CA LEU A 147 6.03 2.29 2.21
C LEU A 147 4.66 2.70 1.67
N ALA A 148 3.60 2.57 2.48
CA ALA A 148 2.26 2.97 2.10
C ALA A 148 2.15 4.47 1.78
N LEU A 149 2.74 5.33 2.62
CA LEU A 149 2.72 6.78 2.39
C LEU A 149 3.53 7.20 1.15
N VAL A 150 4.71 6.60 0.96
CA VAL A 150 5.55 6.86 -0.22
C VAL A 150 4.85 6.40 -1.49
N THR A 151 4.24 5.21 -1.47
CA THR A 151 3.48 4.66 -2.61
C THR A 151 2.30 5.56 -2.96
N TRP A 152 1.55 6.04 -1.96
CA TRP A 152 0.49 7.02 -2.19
C TRP A 152 1.00 8.26 -2.91
N LYS A 153 2.06 8.87 -2.37
CA LYS A 153 2.65 10.09 -2.94
C LYS A 153 3.15 9.86 -4.36
N GLN A 154 3.80 8.73 -4.63
CA GLN A 154 4.34 8.40 -5.93
C GLN A 154 3.24 8.23 -6.98
N VAL A 155 2.23 7.40 -6.71
CA VAL A 155 1.11 7.17 -7.64
C VAL A 155 0.39 8.48 -7.94
N PHE A 156 0.08 9.27 -6.91
CA PHE A 156 -0.58 10.56 -7.13
C PHE A 156 0.30 11.57 -7.87
N ARG A 157 1.61 11.62 -7.60
CA ARG A 157 2.53 12.50 -8.32
C ARG A 157 2.60 12.15 -9.80
N GLU A 158 2.88 10.89 -10.13
CA GLU A 158 3.03 10.40 -11.51
C GLU A 158 1.81 10.77 -12.37
N HIS A 159 0.62 10.71 -11.79
CA HIS A 159 -0.63 10.94 -12.52
C HIS A 159 -1.21 12.35 -12.37
N MET A 160 -0.78 13.14 -11.38
CA MET A 160 -1.12 14.57 -11.28
C MET A 160 -0.21 15.43 -12.13
N GLU A 161 1.08 15.11 -12.26
CA GLU A 161 2.01 15.87 -13.12
C GLU A 161 1.56 15.86 -14.59
N THR A 162 0.94 14.78 -15.06
CA THR A 162 0.38 14.67 -16.41
C THR A 162 -0.94 15.43 -16.61
N LYS A 163 -1.72 15.69 -15.55
CA LYS A 163 -3.04 16.35 -15.66
C LYS A 163 -3.05 17.82 -15.25
N ILE A 164 -2.20 18.23 -14.31
CA ILE A 164 -2.13 19.62 -13.85
C ILE A 164 -1.53 20.52 -14.92
N VAL A 165 -0.48 20.08 -15.61
CA VAL A 165 0.12 20.88 -16.70
C VAL A 165 -0.89 21.07 -17.81
N GLN A 166 -1.59 20.00 -18.24
CA GLN A 166 -2.60 20.11 -19.29
C GLN A 166 -3.80 20.96 -18.84
N GLY A 167 -4.35 20.74 -17.65
CA GLY A 167 -5.50 21.52 -17.16
C GLY A 167 -5.18 23.01 -16.92
N VAL A 168 -3.95 23.34 -16.51
CA VAL A 168 -3.50 24.73 -16.41
C VAL A 168 -3.27 25.35 -17.79
N LEU A 169 -2.70 24.60 -18.75
CA LEU A 169 -2.56 25.04 -20.14
C LEU A 169 -3.94 25.27 -20.79
N ASP A 170 -4.89 24.35 -20.59
CA ASP A 170 -6.25 24.44 -21.12
C ASP A 170 -7.01 25.64 -20.50
N LEU A 171 -6.84 25.93 -19.21
CA LEU A 171 -7.39 27.12 -18.55
C LEU A 171 -6.78 28.42 -19.09
N ILE A 172 -5.47 28.45 -19.33
CA ILE A 172 -4.78 29.59 -19.95
C ILE A 172 -5.23 29.79 -21.40
N GLU A 173 -5.44 28.70 -22.14
CA GLU A 173 -5.95 28.73 -23.52
C GLU A 173 -7.42 29.17 -23.59
N GLN A 174 -8.27 28.76 -22.64
CA GLN A 174 -9.64 29.24 -22.52
C GLN A 174 -9.72 30.72 -22.14
N GLU A 175 -8.90 31.20 -21.21
CA GLU A 175 -8.81 32.64 -20.87
C GLU A 175 -8.42 33.48 -22.08
N ARG A 176 -7.44 33.01 -22.87
CA ARG A 176 -7.01 33.65 -24.12
C ARG A 176 -8.08 33.65 -25.20
N SER A 177 -8.84 32.55 -25.32
CA SER A 177 -9.93 32.42 -26.28
C SER A 177 -11.12 33.29 -25.88
N ASN A 178 -11.49 33.32 -24.60
CA ASN A 178 -12.60 34.13 -24.09
C ASN A 178 -12.30 35.64 -24.18
N HIS A 179 -11.05 36.07 -23.99
CA HIS A 179 -10.65 37.47 -24.16
C HIS A 179 -10.63 37.93 -25.63
N HIS A 180 -10.54 37.01 -26.60
CA HIS A 180 -10.58 37.35 -28.03
C HIS A 180 -12.02 37.43 -28.59
N PHE A 181 -13.00 36.85 -27.89
CA PHE A 181 -14.40 36.77 -28.32
C PHE A 181 -15.35 37.74 -27.61
N LEU A 182 -14.88 38.77 -26.90
CA LEU A 182 -15.74 39.91 -26.56
C LEU A 182 -15.90 40.77 -27.81
N PRO A 183 -17.04 40.72 -28.53
CA PRO A 183 -17.28 41.68 -29.59
C PRO A 183 -17.46 43.01 -28.90
N HIS A 184 -16.86 44.07 -29.47
CA HIS A 184 -17.19 45.43 -29.14
C HIS A 184 -18.71 45.63 -29.26
N GLN A 185 -19.44 45.46 -28.16
CA GLN A 185 -20.79 45.98 -28.06
C GLN A 185 -20.68 47.50 -28.04
N ASN A 186 -21.10 48.06 -29.17
CA ASN A 186 -21.67 49.40 -29.35
C ASN A 186 -21.48 50.35 -28.17
N ARG A 187 -20.59 51.34 -28.36
CA ARG A 187 -20.77 52.65 -27.78
C ARG A 187 -20.75 53.72 -28.88
N ARG A 188 -21.96 54.27 -29.06
CA ARG A 188 -22.35 55.48 -29.79
C ARG A 188 -22.66 55.32 -31.26
#